data_AF-A0A7K5G6W7-F1
#
_entry.id   AF-A0A7K5G6W7-F1
#
_cell.length_a   1.000
_cell.length_b   1.000
_cell.length_c   1.000
_cell.angle_alpha   90.00
_cell.angle_beta   90.00
_cell.angle_gamma   90.00
#
_symmetry.space_group_name_H-M   'P 1'
#
loop_
_entity.id
_entity.type
_entity.pdbx_description
1 polymer ?
#
loop_
_entity_poly.entity_id
_entity_poly.type
_entity_poly.pdbx_seq_one_letter_code
_entity_poly.pdbx_strand_id
1 'polypeptide(L)'
;MSPRNGRRTGAHRAHSLARQLKTKRRRRDLDEIHTDLQPENAARLLRQELDPDLPGCAQFYCLHCARYFVDLTSMKEHFRSKVHKKRLKQLREAPYTQEEAERAAGMGSYIPPKKVDVQTQPLEEVIEMEASS
;
A
#
# COMPACT_ATOMS: atom_id res chain seq x y z
N MET A 1 15.02 33.19 -43.28
CA MET A 1 16.11 32.56 -42.51
C MET A 1 15.50 31.54 -41.55
N SER A 2 15.84 30.25 -41.66
CA SER A 2 15.37 29.22 -40.72
C SER A 2 16.09 29.37 -39.37
N PRO A 3 15.39 29.27 -38.22
CA PRO A 3 16.03 29.39 -36.91
C PRO A 3 17.03 28.26 -36.71
N ARG A 4 18.24 28.61 -36.24
CA ARG A 4 19.30 27.63 -35.92
C ARG A 4 18.80 26.76 -34.76
N ASN A 5 18.74 25.45 -34.98
CA ASN A 5 18.35 24.48 -33.96
C ASN A 5 19.43 24.45 -32.85
N GLY A 6 19.29 25.29 -31.83
CA GLY A 6 20.19 25.30 -30.68
C GLY A 6 20.01 24.02 -29.85
N ARG A 7 21.11 23.43 -29.37
CA ARG A 7 21.03 22.31 -28.41
C ARG A 7 20.29 22.79 -27.16
N ARG A 8 19.29 22.01 -26.72
CA ARG A 8 18.55 22.26 -25.47
C ARG A 8 19.42 21.88 -24.27
N THR A 9 20.25 22.79 -23.81
CA THR A 9 20.99 22.65 -22.54
C THR A 9 20.02 22.89 -21.38
N GLY A 10 19.92 21.94 -20.44
CA GLY A 10 19.09 22.08 -19.22
C GLY A 10 17.60 21.71 -19.35
N ALA A 11 17.06 21.53 -20.55
CA ALA A 11 15.66 21.11 -20.76
C ALA A 11 15.50 19.62 -21.08
N HIS A 12 16.39 18.77 -20.52
CA HIS A 12 16.29 17.32 -20.69
C HIS A 12 15.19 16.75 -19.81
N ARG A 13 14.24 16.04 -20.42
CA ARG A 13 13.19 15.32 -19.70
C ARG A 13 13.58 13.84 -19.62
N ALA A 14 13.35 13.24 -18.45
CA ALA A 14 13.46 11.80 -18.34
C ALA A 14 12.26 11.17 -19.05
N HIS A 15 12.53 10.33 -20.05
CA HIS A 15 11.49 9.68 -20.86
C HIS A 15 11.15 8.25 -20.39
N SER A 16 11.79 7.77 -19.32
CA SER A 16 11.63 6.39 -18.86
C SER A 16 11.18 6.30 -17.40
N LEU A 17 10.12 5.51 -17.18
CA LEU A 17 9.65 5.12 -15.86
C LEU A 17 10.47 3.98 -15.24
N ALA A 18 11.42 3.40 -15.98
CA ALA A 18 12.22 2.26 -15.52
C ALA A 18 12.89 2.53 -14.16
N ARG A 19 13.32 3.77 -13.89
CA ARG A 19 13.91 4.13 -12.59
C ARG A 19 12.95 3.94 -11.41
N GLN A 20 11.65 4.16 -11.62
CA GLN A 20 10.62 4.02 -10.59
C GLN A 20 10.20 2.56 -10.41
N LEU A 21 10.21 1.77 -11.48
CA LEU A 21 9.79 0.36 -11.48
C LEU A 21 10.89 -0.62 -11.05
N LYS A 22 12.09 -0.14 -10.74
CA LYS A 22 13.20 -0.99 -10.25
C LYS A 22 12.85 -1.65 -8.92
N THR A 23 13.30 -2.89 -8.75
CA THR A 23 13.12 -3.72 -7.55
C THR A 23 13.50 -2.99 -6.25
N LYS A 24 14.62 -2.26 -6.23
CA LYS A 24 15.07 -1.47 -5.07
C LYS A 24 14.12 -0.36 -4.60
N ARG A 25 13.09 -0.03 -5.38
CA ARG A 25 12.08 1.01 -5.08
C ARG A 25 10.66 0.45 -5.14
N ARG A 26 10.53 -0.87 -5.27
CA ARG A 26 9.25 -1.54 -5.36
C ARG A 26 8.56 -1.45 -3.98
N ARG A 27 7.26 -1.23 -4.01
CA ARG A 27 6.42 -1.22 -2.81
C ARG A 27 5.93 -2.65 -2.55
N ARG A 28 5.46 -2.91 -1.33
CA ARG A 28 4.79 -4.18 -1.01
C ARG A 28 3.65 -4.46 -1.98
N ASP A 29 3.61 -5.72 -2.42
CA ASP A 29 2.60 -6.22 -3.34
C ASP A 29 1.27 -6.47 -2.60
N LEU A 30 0.19 -6.76 -3.33
CA LEU A 30 -1.16 -6.84 -2.75
C LEU A 30 -1.35 -8.12 -1.93
N ASP A 31 -0.84 -9.24 -2.42
CA ASP A 31 -0.80 -10.55 -1.78
C ASP A 31 -0.02 -10.55 -0.45
N GLU A 32 1.13 -9.87 -0.42
CA GLU A 32 1.87 -9.64 0.83
C GLU A 32 1.01 -8.90 1.86
N ILE A 33 0.27 -7.88 1.44
CA ILE A 33 -0.59 -7.09 2.32
C ILE A 33 -1.79 -7.90 2.83
N HIS A 34 -2.33 -8.82 2.03
CA HIS A 34 -3.36 -9.74 2.51
C HIS A 34 -2.85 -10.66 3.63
N THR A 35 -1.56 -11.02 3.58
CA THR A 35 -0.90 -11.78 4.65
C THR A 35 -0.69 -10.91 5.90
N ASP A 36 -0.29 -9.66 5.71
CA ASP A 36 -0.15 -8.67 6.80
C ASP A 36 -1.49 -8.34 7.47
N LEU A 37 -2.61 -8.41 6.73
CA LEU A 37 -3.95 -8.13 7.23
C LEU A 37 -4.49 -9.23 8.15
N GLN A 38 -3.86 -10.41 8.19
CA GLN A 38 -4.21 -11.45 9.14
C GLN A 38 -4.06 -10.92 10.57
N PRO A 39 -4.97 -11.27 11.50
CA PRO A 39 -5.05 -10.64 12.82
C PRO A 39 -3.75 -10.76 13.62
N GLU A 40 -3.03 -11.88 13.49
CA GLU A 40 -1.74 -12.13 14.13
C GLU A 40 -0.67 -11.15 13.66
N ASN A 41 -0.57 -10.94 12.34
CA ASN A 41 0.41 -10.03 11.74
C ASN A 41 0.01 -8.56 11.94
N ALA A 42 -1.29 -8.26 11.82
CA ALA A 42 -1.83 -6.93 11.97
C ALA A 42 -1.56 -6.36 13.37
N ALA A 43 -1.76 -7.17 14.43
CA ALA A 43 -1.48 -6.75 15.80
C ALA A 43 0.01 -6.42 16.01
N ARG A 44 0.90 -7.26 15.46
CA ARG A 44 2.35 -7.05 15.54
C ARG A 44 2.81 -5.79 14.79
N LEU A 45 2.25 -5.54 13.61
CA LEU A 45 2.60 -4.39 12.77
C LEU A 45 2.01 -3.08 13.28
N LEU A 46 0.87 -3.13 13.95
CA LEU A 46 0.26 -1.96 14.60
C LEU A 46 1.02 -1.56 15.88
N ARG A 47 1.47 -2.55 16.66
CA ARG A 47 2.19 -2.34 17.93
C ARG A 47 3.69 -2.57 17.74
N GLN A 48 4.28 -1.86 16.80
CA GLN A 48 5.71 -1.95 16.53
C GLN A 48 6.52 -1.20 17.61
N GLU A 49 7.70 -1.72 17.93
CA GLU A 49 8.65 -1.02 18.80
C GLU A 49 9.12 0.29 18.17
N LEU A 50 9.48 1.25 19.02
CA LEU A 50 9.92 2.58 18.60
C LEU A 50 11.24 2.50 17.85
N ASP A 51 11.21 2.75 16.54
CA ASP A 51 12.38 2.72 15.68
C ASP A 51 12.74 4.15 15.21
N PRO A 52 13.87 4.74 15.66
CA PRO A 52 14.25 6.10 15.31
C PRO A 52 14.64 6.28 13.83
N ASP A 53 14.93 5.20 13.09
CA ASP A 53 15.29 5.28 11.68
C ASP A 53 14.08 5.43 10.75
N LEU A 54 12.86 5.18 11.28
CA LEU A 54 11.60 5.28 10.58
C LEU A 54 10.86 6.58 10.91
N PRO A 55 10.09 7.13 9.95
CA PRO A 55 9.33 8.35 10.21
C PRO A 55 8.25 8.09 11.28
N GLY A 56 8.05 9.06 12.18
CA GLY A 56 7.11 8.91 13.30
C GLY A 56 7.50 7.81 14.29
N CYS A 57 8.78 7.44 14.35
CA CYS A 57 9.30 6.36 15.19
C CYS A 57 8.56 5.02 15.00
N ALA A 58 8.13 4.74 13.76
CA ALA A 58 7.30 3.59 13.38
C ALA A 58 5.89 3.51 14.00
N GLN A 59 5.47 4.50 14.80
CA GLN A 59 4.17 4.47 15.49
C GLN A 59 2.98 4.66 14.54
N PHE A 60 3.11 5.53 13.53
CA PHE A 60 2.00 5.87 12.64
C PHE A 60 2.07 5.07 11.34
N TYR A 61 1.59 3.83 11.38
CA TYR A 61 1.66 2.90 10.26
C TYR A 61 0.30 2.54 9.66
N CYS A 62 0.17 2.67 8.33
CA CYS A 62 -1.00 2.21 7.59
C CYS A 62 -0.76 0.80 7.01
N LEU A 63 -1.52 -0.19 7.48
CA LEU A 63 -1.42 -1.59 7.01
C LEU A 63 -1.72 -1.72 5.52
N HIS A 64 -2.79 -1.09 5.02
CA HIS A 64 -3.25 -1.28 3.64
C HIS A 64 -2.28 -0.72 2.59
N CYS A 65 -1.55 0.33 2.96
CA CYS A 65 -0.62 1.03 2.05
C CYS A 65 0.85 0.75 2.36
N ALA A 66 1.15 -0.02 3.41
CA ALA A 66 2.49 -0.32 3.90
C ALA A 66 3.39 0.92 3.97
N ARG A 67 2.90 1.95 4.65
CA ARG A 67 3.55 3.26 4.70
C ARG A 67 3.50 3.85 6.11
N TYR A 68 4.65 4.36 6.54
CA TYR A 68 4.81 5.11 7.77
C TYR A 68 4.56 6.60 7.55
N PHE A 69 4.04 7.24 8.59
CA PHE A 69 3.70 8.65 8.66
C PHE A 69 4.43 9.32 9.82
N VAL A 70 4.54 10.65 9.78
CA VAL A 70 5.22 11.43 10.82
C VAL A 70 4.31 11.74 11.99
N ASP A 71 3.03 12.04 11.72
CA ASP A 71 2.03 12.46 12.72
C ASP A 71 0.67 11.78 12.48
N LEU A 72 -0.16 11.71 13.53
CA LEU A 72 -1.55 11.23 13.46
C LEU A 72 -2.42 12.01 12.48
N THR A 73 -2.23 13.33 12.37
CA THR A 73 -2.98 14.19 11.44
C THR A 73 -2.75 13.76 9.99
N SER A 74 -1.48 13.53 9.62
CA SER A 74 -1.09 13.08 8.28
C SER A 74 -1.65 11.69 7.94
N MET A 75 -1.77 10.81 8.94
CA MET A 75 -2.39 9.49 8.80
C MET A 75 -3.92 9.59 8.61
N LYS A 76 -4.59 10.46 9.38
CA LYS A 76 -6.04 10.75 9.21
C LYS A 76 -6.33 11.30 7.81
N GLU A 77 -5.52 12.23 7.32
CA GLU A 77 -5.64 12.76 5.95
C GLU A 77 -5.41 11.68 4.89
N HIS A 78 -4.43 10.79 5.11
CA HIS A 78 -4.19 9.65 4.23
C HIS A 78 -5.42 8.76 4.08
N PHE A 79 -6.13 8.44 5.17
CA PHE A 79 -7.36 7.62 5.10
C PHE A 79 -8.48 8.27 4.27
N ARG A 80 -8.57 9.60 4.28
CA ARG A 80 -9.56 10.34 3.47
C ARG A 80 -9.19 10.40 1.99
N SER A 81 -7.90 10.21 1.66
CA SER A 81 -7.35 10.34 0.31
C SER A 81 -7.89 9.28 -0.66
N LYS A 82 -7.93 9.63 -1.95
CA LYS A 82 -8.36 8.71 -3.03
C LYS A 82 -7.41 7.53 -3.20
N VAL A 83 -6.13 7.71 -2.88
CA VAL A 83 -5.12 6.64 -3.00
C VAL A 83 -5.43 5.51 -2.03
N HIS A 84 -5.74 5.85 -0.78
CA HIS A 84 -6.11 4.86 0.23
C HIS A 84 -7.43 4.16 -0.13
N LYS A 85 -8.46 4.93 -0.50
CA LYS A 85 -9.76 4.36 -0.94
C LYS A 85 -9.62 3.42 -2.14
N LYS A 86 -8.73 3.74 -3.09
CA LYS A 86 -8.41 2.85 -4.22
C LYS A 86 -7.76 1.55 -3.74
N ARG A 87 -6.84 1.62 -2.77
CA ARG A 87 -6.17 0.45 -2.21
C ARG A 87 -7.14 -0.47 -1.47
N LEU A 88 -8.06 0.09 -0.67
CA LEU A 88 -9.14 -0.68 -0.05
C LEU A 88 -9.99 -1.40 -1.08
N LYS A 89 -10.32 -0.74 -2.21
CA LYS A 89 -11.08 -1.38 -3.28
C LYS A 89 -10.31 -2.55 -3.90
N GLN A 90 -8.99 -2.44 -4.07
CA GLN A 90 -8.15 -3.53 -4.58
C GLN A 90 -8.09 -4.72 -3.61
N LEU A 91 -7.98 -4.45 -2.30
CA LEU A 91 -7.91 -5.49 -1.26
C LEU A 91 -9.27 -6.17 -1.00
N ARG A 92 -10.37 -5.71 -1.60
CA ARG A 92 -11.67 -6.39 -1.50
C ARG A 92 -11.76 -7.65 -2.35
N GLU A 93 -10.88 -7.79 -3.32
CA GLU A 93 -10.79 -8.98 -4.15
C GLU A 93 -9.76 -9.92 -3.53
N ALA A 94 -10.01 -11.23 -3.57
CA ALA A 94 -9.02 -12.21 -3.14
C ALA A 94 -7.70 -12.00 -3.92
N PRO A 95 -6.54 -12.14 -3.26
CA PRO A 95 -5.26 -11.97 -3.93
C PRO A 95 -5.07 -13.04 -5.00
N TYR A 96 -4.49 -12.64 -6.12
CA TYR A 96 -4.12 -13.58 -7.20
C TYR A 96 -3.02 -14.51 -6.71
N THR A 97 -3.16 -15.81 -6.97
CA THR A 97 -2.21 -16.83 -6.53
C THR A 97 -1.65 -17.61 -7.71
N GLN A 98 -0.48 -18.23 -7.52
CA GLN A 98 0.14 -19.08 -8.55
C GLN A 98 -0.77 -20.24 -8.96
N GLU A 99 -1.49 -20.84 -8.01
CA GLU A 99 -2.47 -21.90 -8.29
C GLU A 99 -3.58 -21.44 -9.25
N GLU A 100 -4.00 -20.18 -9.14
CA GLU A 100 -4.98 -19.59 -10.04
C GLU A 100 -4.42 -19.47 -11.46
N ALA A 101 -3.13 -19.12 -11.59
CA ALA A 101 -2.43 -19.10 -12.87
C ALA A 101 -2.36 -20.50 -13.51
N GLU A 102 -2.04 -21.52 -12.72
CA GLU A 102 -1.96 -22.91 -13.17
C GLU A 102 -3.32 -23.47 -13.59
N ARG A 103 -4.38 -23.16 -12.81
CA ARG A 103 -5.77 -23.49 -13.18
C ARG A 103 -6.16 -22.83 -14.51
N ALA A 104 -5.80 -21.56 -14.72
CA ALA A 104 -6.04 -20.86 -15.98
C ALA A 104 -5.26 -21.47 -17.16
N ALA A 105 -4.08 -22.04 -16.90
CA ALA A 105 -3.28 -22.78 -17.88
C ALA A 105 -3.82 -24.20 -18.18
N GLY A 106 -4.93 -24.60 -17.55
CA GLY A 106 -5.58 -25.92 -17.75
C GLY A 106 -5.16 -26.99 -16.74
N MET A 107 -4.36 -26.65 -15.71
CA MET A 107 -3.93 -27.57 -14.65
C MET A 107 -4.89 -27.57 -13.44
N GLY A 108 -6.21 -27.50 -13.67
CA GLY A 108 -7.22 -27.59 -12.60
C GLY A 108 -8.60 -27.08 -13.00
N SER A 109 -9.47 -26.86 -12.00
CA SER A 109 -10.85 -26.36 -12.20
C SER A 109 -10.97 -24.87 -11.87
N TYR A 110 -11.87 -24.17 -12.57
CA TYR A 110 -12.16 -22.76 -12.33
C TYR A 110 -12.85 -22.55 -10.98
N ILE A 111 -12.36 -21.58 -10.20
CA ILE A 111 -12.95 -21.15 -8.93
C ILE A 111 -13.12 -19.63 -9.00
N PRO A 112 -14.33 -19.07 -8.77
CA PRO A 112 -14.52 -17.63 -8.79
C PRO A 112 -13.83 -16.96 -7.58
N PRO A 113 -13.27 -15.75 -7.75
CA PRO A 113 -12.61 -15.04 -6.66
C PRO A 113 -13.61 -14.65 -5.58
N LYS A 114 -13.23 -14.88 -4.32
CA LYS A 114 -14.04 -14.50 -3.15
C LYS A 114 -13.88 -13.00 -2.88
N LYS A 115 -14.97 -12.36 -2.46
CA LYS A 115 -14.95 -10.97 -1.98
C LYS A 115 -14.57 -10.96 -0.50
N VAL A 116 -13.63 -10.11 -0.13
CA VAL A 116 -13.16 -9.89 1.24
C VAL A 116 -13.62 -8.51 1.69
N ASP A 117 -14.30 -8.42 2.82
CA ASP A 117 -14.68 -7.13 3.39
C ASP A 117 -13.51 -6.56 4.20
N VAL A 118 -12.79 -5.62 3.59
CA VAL A 118 -11.66 -4.93 4.22
C VAL A 118 -12.14 -3.62 4.83
N GLN A 119 -12.12 -3.56 6.16
CA GLN A 119 -12.39 -2.35 6.92
C GLN A 119 -11.08 -1.58 7.17
N THR A 120 -11.20 -0.26 7.31
CA THR A 120 -10.07 0.61 7.71
C THR A 120 -9.71 0.36 9.17
N GLN A 121 -8.43 0.47 9.49
CA GLN A 121 -7.93 0.32 10.85
C GLN A 121 -8.65 1.33 11.77
N PRO A 122 -9.17 0.89 12.94
CA PRO A 122 -9.62 1.83 13.96
C PRO A 122 -8.39 2.57 14.50
N LEU A 123 -8.48 3.90 14.59
CA LEU A 123 -7.48 4.69 15.30
C LEU A 123 -7.71 4.50 16.80
N GLU A 124 -6.65 4.28 17.58
CA GLU A 124 -6.74 3.93 19.01
C GLU A 124 -7.50 4.98 19.84
N GLU A 125 -7.47 6.26 19.43
CA GLU A 125 -8.28 7.33 20.03
C GLU A 125 -9.80 7.04 20.00
N VAL A 126 -10.29 6.32 18.99
CA VAL A 126 -11.70 5.95 18.86
C VAL A 126 -12.05 4.81 19.84
N ILE A 127 -11.10 3.92 20.10
CA ILE A 127 -11.25 2.77 21.00
C ILE A 127 -11.21 3.24 22.46
N GLU A 128 -10.33 4.19 22.80
CA GLU A 128 -10.25 4.75 24.15
C GLU A 128 -11.50 5.57 24.52
N MET A 129 -12.09 6.31 23.57
CA MET A 129 -13.35 7.03 23.77
C MET A 129 -14.56 6.11 23.95
N GLU A 130 -14.59 4.95 23.29
CA GLU A 130 -15.65 3.94 23.44
C GLU A 130 -15.48 3.09 24.72
N ALA A 131 -14.25 2.84 25.17
CA ALA A 131 -13.98 2.09 26.41
C ALA A 131 -14.19 2.91 27.69
N SER A 132 -14.31 4.24 27.58
CA SER A 132 -14.56 5.16 28.70
C SER A 132 -16.00 5.69 28.75
N SER A 133 -16.89 5.19 27.90
CA SER A 133 -18.33 5.46 27.89
C SER A 133 -19.16 4.30 28.45
#